data_AF-A0AB34TD30-F1
#
_entry.id   AF-A0AB34TD30-F1
#
_cell.length_a   1.000
_cell.length_b   1.000
_cell.length_c   1.000
_cell.angle_alpha   90.00
_cell.angle_beta   90.00
_cell.angle_gamma   90.00
#
_symmetry.space_group_name_H-M   'P 1'
#
loop_
_entity.id
_entity.type
_entity.pdbx_description
1 polymer ?
#
loop_
_entity_poly.entity_id
_entity_poly.type
_entity_poly.pdbx_seq_one_letter_code
_entity_poly.pdbx_strand_id
1 'polypeptide(L)'
;VIAAGLTMQRGEILRLPKFRPACGVYFLIDEDEIVYVGKSVDLHRRVAEHYARWKQFDCYTYVACLPEQLDQLERHYIRDLRPILNVAGVPNG
;
A
#
# COMPACT_ATOMS: atom_id res chain seq x y z
N VAL A 1 1.01 -12.04 -12.82
CA VAL A 1 2.24 -12.67 -12.27
C VAL A 1 1.91 -13.07 -10.86
N ILE A 2 1.57 -14.35 -10.66
CA ILE A 2 1.21 -14.88 -9.34
C ILE A 2 2.55 -15.18 -8.66
N ALA A 3 2.87 -14.48 -7.58
CA ALA A 3 4.01 -14.84 -6.75
C ALA A 3 3.67 -16.18 -6.09
N ALA A 4 4.31 -17.25 -6.57
CA ALA A 4 4.18 -18.58 -6.01
C ALA A 4 4.57 -18.54 -4.52
N GLY A 5 3.77 -19.23 -3.70
CA GLY A 5 3.91 -19.30 -2.25
C GLY A 5 5.33 -19.68 -1.84
N LEU A 6 5.96 -18.80 -1.07
CA LEU A 6 7.20 -19.10 -0.37
C LEU A 6 6.90 -20.10 0.75
N THR A 7 7.07 -21.38 0.45
CA THR A 7 7.10 -22.42 1.48
C THR A 7 8.44 -22.32 2.19
N MET A 8 8.47 -21.86 3.45
CA MET A 8 9.70 -21.78 4.23
C MET A 8 10.22 -23.19 4.57
N GLN A 9 11.32 -23.60 3.96
CA GLN A 9 12.06 -24.82 4.30
C GLN A 9 13.50 -24.46 4.65
N ARG A 10 13.89 -24.60 5.94
CA ARG A 10 15.21 -24.23 6.51
C ARG A 10 15.68 -22.80 6.18
N GLY A 11 16.67 -22.31 6.93
CA GLY A 11 17.17 -20.94 6.77
C GLY A 11 17.93 -20.76 5.46
N GLU A 12 17.23 -20.47 4.38
CA GLU A 12 17.81 -20.14 3.08
C GLU A 12 17.96 -18.62 2.91
N ILE A 13 19.06 -18.19 2.29
CA ILE A 13 19.23 -16.78 1.89
C ILE A 13 18.40 -16.56 0.62
N LEU A 14 17.26 -15.89 0.75
CA LEU A 14 16.39 -15.55 -0.38
C LEU A 14 16.80 -14.21 -1.01
N ARG A 15 16.92 -14.19 -2.34
CA ARG A 15 17.14 -12.96 -3.10
C ARG A 15 15.82 -12.41 -3.62
N LEU A 16 15.42 -11.25 -3.10
CA LEU A 16 14.27 -10.51 -3.63
C LEU A 16 14.62 -9.82 -4.95
N PRO A 17 13.62 -9.51 -5.80
CA PRO A 17 13.80 -8.64 -6.95
C PRO A 17 14.43 -7.30 -6.57
N LYS A 18 15.05 -6.62 -7.55
CA LYS A 18 15.60 -5.27 -7.33
C LYS A 18 14.50 -4.36 -6.77
N PHE A 19 14.72 -3.85 -5.56
CA PHE A 19 13.87 -2.85 -4.95
C PHE A 19 13.86 -1.59 -5.82
N ARG A 20 12.68 -1.12 -6.17
CA ARG A 20 12.49 0.16 -6.85
C ARG A 20 11.64 1.04 -5.94
N PRO A 21 12.12 2.23 -5.54
CA PRO A 21 11.26 3.20 -4.90
C PRO A 21 10.05 3.44 -5.81
N ALA A 22 8.86 3.44 -5.23
CA ALA A 22 7.63 3.63 -5.96
C ALA A 22 6.96 4.92 -5.47
N CYS A 23 6.80 5.86 -6.41
CA CYS A 23 5.89 6.99 -6.29
C CYS A 23 4.52 6.52 -6.77
N GLY A 24 3.47 6.73 -5.98
CA GLY A 24 2.14 6.25 -6.34
C GLY A 24 1.08 6.39 -5.26
N VAL A 25 -0.08 5.85 -5.60
CA VAL A 25 -1.22 5.67 -4.69
C VAL A 25 -1.22 4.21 -4.22
N TYR A 26 -1.30 4.00 -2.91
CA TYR A 26 -1.34 2.69 -2.28
C TYR A 26 -2.71 2.44 -1.63
N PHE A 27 -3.05 1.16 -1.54
CA PHE A 27 -4.30 0.64 -1.01
C PHE A 27 -3.95 -0.34 0.10
N LEU A 28 -4.34 -0.04 1.33
CA LEU A 28 -4.21 -0.98 2.44
C LEU A 28 -5.45 -1.88 2.45
N ILE A 29 -5.22 -3.17 2.61
CA ILE A 29 -6.24 -4.21 2.51
C ILE A 29 -6.24 -5.00 3.82
N ASP A 30 -7.43 -5.16 4.39
CA ASP A 30 -7.68 -6.03 5.54
C ASP A 30 -8.63 -7.13 5.07
N GLU A 31 -8.18 -8.37 5.13
CA GLU A 31 -8.83 -9.52 4.50
C GLU A 31 -8.98 -9.31 2.98
N ASP A 32 -10.20 -9.00 2.51
CA ASP A 32 -10.49 -8.75 1.10
C ASP A 32 -10.98 -7.32 0.83
N GLU A 33 -10.93 -6.43 1.84
CA GLU A 33 -11.52 -5.10 1.77
C GLU A 33 -10.46 -4.00 1.73
N ILE A 34 -10.64 -3.04 0.82
CA ILE A 34 -9.81 -1.83 0.78
C ILE A 34 -10.23 -0.91 1.92
N VAL A 35 -9.47 -0.92 3.01
CA VAL A 35 -9.77 -0.14 4.21
C VAL A 35 -9.24 1.28 4.14
N TYR A 36 -8.18 1.51 3.35
CA TYR A 36 -7.54 2.82 3.25
C TYR A 36 -6.83 3.04 1.90
N VAL A 37 -6.89 4.27 1.41
CA VAL A 37 -6.17 4.76 0.23
C VAL A 37 -5.31 5.96 0.64
N GLY A 38 -4.05 5.96 0.23
CA GLY A 38 -3.14 7.09 0.42
C GLY A 38 -2.13 7.22 -0.71
N LYS A 39 -1.36 8.30 -0.70
CA LYS A 39 -0.32 8.61 -1.70
C LYS A 39 1.06 8.82 -1.08
N SER A 40 2.11 8.61 -1.86
CA SER A 40 3.49 8.96 -1.46
C SER A 40 4.44 8.96 -2.66
N VAL A 41 5.49 9.78 -2.60
CA VAL A 41 6.66 9.67 -3.48
C VAL A 41 7.59 8.51 -3.10
N ASP A 42 7.47 8.02 -1.87
CA ASP A 42 8.12 6.84 -1.33
C ASP A 42 7.06 5.99 -0.60
N LEU A 43 6.30 5.21 -1.36
CA LEU A 43 5.17 4.47 -0.81
C LEU A 43 5.61 3.32 0.09
N HIS A 44 6.77 2.70 -0.16
CA HIS A 44 7.25 1.59 0.66
C HIS A 44 7.58 2.04 2.08
N ARG A 45 8.29 3.18 2.21
CA ARG A 45 8.53 3.80 3.51
C ARG A 45 7.21 4.15 4.20
N ARG A 46 6.25 4.70 3.44
CA ARG A 46 4.96 5.12 3.98
C ARG A 46 4.09 3.95 4.49
N VAL A 47 4.04 2.86 3.75
CA VAL A 47 3.33 1.64 4.18
C VAL A 47 3.99 1.04 5.42
N ALA A 48 5.32 1.06 5.52
CA ALA A 48 6.02 0.60 6.72
C ALA A 48 5.70 1.45 7.96
N GLU A 49 5.58 2.78 7.81
CA GLU A 49 5.12 3.68 8.89
C GLU A 49 3.70 3.34 9.34
N HIS A 50 2.79 3.07 8.40
CA HIS A 50 1.43 2.63 8.72
C HIS A 50 1.45 1.29 9.46
N TYR A 51 2.20 0.30 8.99
CA TYR A 51 2.30 -1.01 9.66
C TYR A 51 2.80 -0.89 11.10
N ALA A 52 3.74 0.02 11.36
CA ALA A 52 4.27 0.28 12.70
C ALA A 52 3.26 0.98 13.62
N ARG A 53 2.34 1.79 13.07
CA ARG A 53 1.38 2.59 13.84
C ARG A 53 0.02 1.91 13.97
N TRP A 54 -0.50 1.35 12.88
CA TRP A 54 -1.86 0.86 12.71
C TRP A 54 -1.83 -0.54 12.07
N LYS A 55 -1.88 -1.56 12.93
CA LYS A 55 -1.98 -2.99 12.53
C LYS A 55 -3.39 -3.39 12.06
N GLN A 56 -3.99 -2.62 11.15
CA GLN A 56 -5.35 -2.85 10.66
C GLN A 56 -5.37 -3.23 9.17
N PHE A 57 -4.33 -3.91 8.69
CA PHE A 57 -4.25 -4.42 7.33
C PHE A 57 -3.29 -5.61 7.28
N ASP A 58 -3.55 -6.56 6.40
CA ASP A 58 -2.71 -7.75 6.20
C ASP A 58 -1.83 -7.65 4.95
N CYS A 59 -2.25 -6.85 3.97
CA CYS A 59 -1.51 -6.63 2.74
C CYS A 59 -1.78 -5.25 2.15
N TYR A 60 -1.05 -4.94 1.08
CA TYR A 60 -1.24 -3.69 0.34
C TYR A 60 -0.93 -3.89 -1.14
N THR A 61 -1.56 -3.07 -1.98
CA THR A 61 -1.23 -2.93 -3.40
C THR A 61 -1.03 -1.47 -3.75
N TYR A 62 -0.56 -1.17 -4.95
CA TYR A 62 -0.35 0.22 -5.38
C TYR A 62 -0.43 0.41 -6.89
N VAL A 63 -0.74 1.65 -7.28
CA VAL A 63 -0.66 2.17 -8.64
C VAL A 63 0.47 3.19 -8.69
N ALA A 64 1.53 2.88 -9.44
CA ALA A 64 2.63 3.81 -9.65
C ALA A 64 2.20 4.98 -10.55
N CYS A 65 2.63 6.20 -10.21
CA CYS A 65 2.34 7.40 -11.00
C CYS A 65 3.43 8.46 -10.81
N LEU A 66 3.38 9.50 -11.63
CA LEU A 66 4.23 10.67 -11.45
C LEU A 66 3.77 11.48 -10.22
N PRO A 67 4.68 12.24 -9.55
CA PRO A 67 4.33 13.05 -8.39
C PRO A 67 3.16 14.01 -8.62
N GLU A 68 3.08 14.60 -9.81
CA GLU A 68 2.06 15.60 -10.17
C GLU A 68 0.66 14.98 -10.28
N GLN A 69 0.57 13.64 -10.39
CA GLN A 69 -0.67 12.89 -10.52
C GLN A 69 -1.22 12.40 -9.19
N LEU A 70 -0.41 12.45 -8.11
CA LEU A 70 -0.74 11.83 -6.83
C LEU A 70 -2.07 12.35 -6.25
N ASP A 71 -2.24 13.68 -6.22
CA ASP A 71 -3.43 14.33 -5.65
C ASP A 71 -4.70 14.02 -6.46
N GLN A 72 -4.57 13.89 -7.78
CA GLN A 72 -5.71 13.58 -8.63
C GLN A 72 -6.12 12.12 -8.48
N LEU A 73 -5.15 11.20 -8.51
CA LEU A 73 -5.41 9.77 -8.42
C LEU A 73 -5.91 9.36 -7.03
N GLU A 74 -5.32 9.89 -5.95
CA GLU A 74 -5.78 9.60 -4.58
C GLU A 74 -7.25 10.01 -4.41
N ARG A 75 -7.60 11.24 -4.82
CA ARG A 75 -8.99 11.73 -4.74
C ARG A 75 -9.94 10.90 -5.58
N HIS A 76 -9.52 10.47 -6.77
CA HIS A 76 -10.30 9.61 -7.64
C HIS A 76 -10.64 8.28 -6.95
N TYR A 77 -9.63 7.58 -6.41
CA TYR A 77 -9.83 6.30 -5.74
C TYR A 77 -10.59 6.42 -4.41
N ILE A 78 -10.33 7.43 -3.58
CA ILE A 78 -11.09 7.64 -2.34
C ILE A 78 -12.58 7.88 -2.65
N ARG A 79 -12.88 8.68 -3.67
CA ARG A 79 -14.25 8.98 -4.08
C ARG A 79 -14.98 7.71 -4.56
N ASP A 80 -14.30 6.89 -5.34
CA ASP A 80 -14.91 5.73 -6.01
C ASP A 80 -15.02 4.52 -5.08
N LEU A 81 -14.04 4.29 -4.21
CA LEU A 81 -13.97 3.12 -3.30
C LEU A 81 -14.55 3.40 -1.92
N ARG A 82 -14.54 4.67 -1.46
CA ARG A 82 -14.96 5.10 -0.11
C ARG A 82 -14.42 4.25 1.04
N PRO A 83 -13.09 4.10 1.17
CA PRO A 83 -12.50 3.24 2.19
C PRO A 83 -12.87 3.70 3.61
N ILE A 84 -13.16 2.75 4.50
CA ILE A 84 -13.71 3.05 5.84
C ILE A 84 -12.79 3.98 6.66
N LEU A 85 -11.47 3.79 6.57
CA LEU A 85 -10.51 4.60 7.34
C LEU A 85 -10.38 6.02 6.77
N ASN A 86 -10.46 6.21 5.45
CA ASN A 86 -10.49 7.56 4.87
C ASN A 86 -11.77 8.31 5.28
N VAL A 87 -12.92 7.64 5.32
CA VAL A 87 -14.21 8.24 5.74
C VAL A 87 -14.21 8.59 7.23
N ALA A 88 -13.58 7.76 8.06
CA ALA A 88 -13.40 8.01 9.49
C ALA A 88 -12.44 9.18 9.80
N GLY A 89 -11.88 9.84 8.77
CA GLY A 89 -11.00 10.99 8.93
C GLY A 89 -9.61 10.60 9.42
N VAL A 90 -9.22 9.33 9.25
CA VAL A 90 -7.89 8.85 9.59
C VAL A 90 -6.88 9.59 8.72
N PRO A 91 -5.99 10.41 9.31
CA PRO A 91 -5.12 11.29 8.54
C PRO A 91 -4.09 10.48 7.77
N ASN A 92 -3.63 11.02 6.66
CA ASN A 92 -2.68 10.31 5.79
C ASN A 92 -1.31 10.09 6.44
N GLY A 93 -1.08 10.63 7.63
CA GLY A 93 0.16 10.63 8.41
C GLY A 93 1.13 11.71 7.99
#